data_AF-A0A956JN72-F1
#
_entry.id   AF-A0A956JN72-F1
#
_cell.length_a   1.000
_cell.length_b   1.000
_cell.length_c   1.000
_cell.angle_alpha   90.00
_cell.angle_beta   90.00
_cell.angle_gamma   90.00
#
_symmetry.space_group_name_H-M   'P 1'
#
loop_
_entity.id
_entity.type
_entity.pdbx_description
1 polymer ?
#
loop_
_entity_poly.entity_id
_entity_poly.type
_entity_poly.pdbx_seq_one_letter_code
_entity_poly.pdbx_strand_id
1 'polypeptide(L)'
;MKTKRNLTTVILSGLIAVFIAGCAGEAPDVPVNPPVQPPTQPPTQPPTQPTVAPPRLTIVGPPTATVAAGQQVQLRVQYTNNNLPQAGQAITFRFVGNSDQLSLQSYTVPTDGQGIAATVLMAGPQAATGGPYTIEAAVSGVAPVQWQAMVEAVRQPPAKTLSGTLVVESSFQLTGNFTGSSFASLLNAIKDMGDDPQDPGKYIVEKLTAKVKSDNAILHGALWVVKSALADEVNKALGTSPNSMRQKILDLSQQITMMLRNFRTRSRIESLAPQPANAAMTVDHTLDSIIWLHGSWAKTYNLQQLGIVPPKATGVEVTPLNGSGVSIEQHTLDLPMGQLLKLGINGMLIPKLQPGATNFQQFLAANVNCQMVGNSIAQLAGLGSGSTWATYCDLAVAAAAKVVDDKLDDIDSAGAKLDISGQGTLVDTNSDGTYEAIQNGLWSGSFTINSATAVISGTQSQFSSIAH
;
A
#
# COMPACT_ATOMS: atom_id res chain seq x y z
N MET A 1 -50.80 -52.42 -16.18
CA MET A 1 -51.28 -51.01 -16.25
C MET A 1 -50.04 -50.12 -16.35
N LYS A 2 -49.57 -49.69 -17.54
CA LYS A 2 -49.92 -48.41 -18.24
C LYS A 2 -50.15 -47.29 -17.22
N THR A 3 -49.32 -46.25 -17.11
CA THR A 3 -49.03 -45.18 -18.11
C THR A 3 -47.82 -44.34 -17.61
N LYS A 4 -46.75 -44.13 -18.39
CA LYS A 4 -46.43 -43.02 -19.32
C LYS A 4 -45.40 -42.00 -18.77
N ARG A 5 -44.33 -41.87 -19.57
CA ARG A 5 -43.24 -40.87 -19.64
C ARG A 5 -43.69 -39.42 -19.42
N ASN A 6 -42.76 -38.56 -18.97
CA ASN A 6 -42.20 -37.52 -19.85
C ASN A 6 -40.90 -36.89 -19.34
N LEU A 7 -39.93 -36.91 -20.26
CA LEU A 7 -38.63 -36.25 -20.31
C LEU A 7 -38.87 -34.88 -20.98
N THR A 8 -38.37 -33.78 -20.43
CA THR A 8 -38.28 -32.51 -21.19
C THR A 8 -36.98 -31.80 -20.88
N THR A 9 -36.06 -31.92 -21.83
CA THR A 9 -34.89 -31.07 -22.05
C THR A 9 -35.36 -29.73 -22.64
N VAL A 10 -34.90 -28.60 -22.12
CA VAL A 10 -34.94 -27.31 -22.82
C VAL A 10 -33.54 -26.71 -22.82
N ILE A 11 -32.96 -26.67 -24.02
CA ILE A 11 -31.80 -25.88 -24.42
C ILE A 11 -32.33 -24.49 -24.77
N LEU A 12 -31.72 -23.42 -24.25
CA LEU A 12 -31.84 -22.10 -24.86
C LEU A 12 -30.52 -21.35 -24.82
N SER A 13 -29.88 -21.34 -25.98
CA SER A 13 -28.78 -20.47 -26.38
C SER A 13 -29.34 -19.09 -26.72
N GLY A 14 -28.72 -18.02 -26.23
CA GLY A 14 -29.06 -16.64 -26.58
C GLY A 14 -27.79 -15.82 -26.82
N LEU A 15 -27.52 -15.53 -28.09
CA LEU A 15 -26.49 -14.62 -28.58
C LEU A 15 -26.65 -13.21 -27.99
N ILE A 16 -25.54 -12.53 -27.70
CA ILE A 16 -25.45 -11.07 -27.77
C ILE A 16 -24.31 -10.72 -28.71
N ALA A 17 -24.68 -10.10 -29.83
CA ALA A 17 -23.79 -9.51 -30.82
C ALA A 17 -23.56 -8.03 -30.48
N VAL A 18 -22.27 -7.65 -30.54
CA VAL A 18 -21.70 -6.47 -31.24
C VAL A 18 -22.44 -5.14 -31.14
N PHE A 19 -21.81 -4.18 -30.45
CA PHE A 19 -21.84 -2.76 -30.84
C PHE A 19 -20.41 -2.30 -31.10
N ILE A 20 -20.09 -2.10 -32.39
CA ILE A 20 -18.95 -1.31 -32.86
C ILE A 20 -19.50 0.10 -33.08
N ALA A 21 -19.05 1.06 -32.28
CA ALA A 21 -19.23 2.47 -32.56
C ALA A 21 -17.85 3.06 -32.86
N GLY A 22 -17.58 3.24 -34.16
CA GLY A 22 -16.45 4.02 -34.63
C GLY A 22 -16.72 5.51 -34.42
N CYS A 23 -15.71 6.23 -33.95
CA CYS A 23 -15.60 7.67 -34.08
C CYS A 23 -14.24 7.95 -34.71
N ALA A 24 -14.26 8.12 -36.03
CA ALA A 24 -13.16 8.72 -36.77
C ALA A 24 -13.23 10.24 -36.51
N GLY A 25 -12.26 10.76 -35.77
CA GLY A 25 -12.09 12.20 -35.60
C GLY A 25 -11.41 12.79 -36.83
N GLU A 26 -12.07 13.77 -37.45
CA GLU A 26 -11.60 14.56 -38.57
C GLU A 26 -10.28 15.28 -38.27
N ALA A 27 -9.38 15.29 -39.26
CA ALA A 27 -8.18 16.12 -39.24
C ALA A 27 -8.58 17.59 -39.45
N PRO A 28 -8.00 18.55 -38.71
CA PRO A 28 -8.29 19.96 -38.90
C PRO A 28 -7.78 20.46 -40.25
N ASP A 29 -8.65 21.22 -40.94
CA ASP A 29 -8.36 21.93 -42.18
C ASP A 29 -7.10 22.80 -42.05
N VAL A 30 -6.16 22.57 -42.96
CA VAL A 30 -5.00 23.44 -43.16
C VAL A 30 -5.49 24.70 -43.89
N PRO A 31 -5.25 25.91 -43.37
CA PRO A 31 -5.64 27.12 -44.06
C PRO A 31 -4.85 27.27 -45.37
N VAL A 32 -5.58 27.30 -46.49
CA VAL A 32 -5.06 27.63 -47.81
C VAL A 32 -4.66 29.11 -47.81
N ASN A 33 -3.35 29.38 -47.79
CA ASN A 33 -2.82 30.72 -47.96
C ASN A 33 -3.12 31.22 -49.39
N PRO A 34 -3.60 32.46 -49.57
CA PRO A 34 -3.78 33.04 -50.90
C PRO A 34 -2.43 33.17 -51.64
N PRO A 35 -2.44 33.20 -52.98
CA PRO A 35 -1.22 33.31 -53.78
C PRO A 35 -0.45 34.57 -53.41
N VAL A 36 0.78 34.37 -52.94
CA VAL A 36 1.75 35.45 -52.68
C VAL A 36 2.03 36.15 -54.00
N GLN A 37 1.68 37.44 -54.08
CA GLN A 37 2.08 38.29 -55.20
C GLN A 37 3.62 38.35 -55.27
N PRO A 38 4.21 38.24 -56.47
CA PRO A 38 5.65 38.41 -56.62
C PRO A 38 6.05 39.81 -56.13
N PRO A 39 7.04 39.93 -55.24
CA PRO A 39 7.50 41.24 -54.79
C PRO A 39 8.04 42.01 -56.00
N THR A 40 7.49 43.18 -56.25
CA THR A 40 8.07 44.18 -57.14
C THR A 40 9.49 44.49 -56.68
N GLN A 41 10.48 44.17 -57.53
CA GLN A 41 11.88 44.46 -57.30
C GLN A 41 12.06 45.98 -57.07
N PRO A 42 12.63 46.40 -55.92
CA PRO A 42 13.10 47.76 -55.75
C PRO A 42 14.23 48.06 -56.75
N PRO A 43 14.40 49.32 -57.17
CA PRO A 43 15.45 49.69 -58.11
C PRO A 43 16.82 49.26 -57.59
N THR A 44 17.56 48.55 -58.45
CA THR A 44 18.94 48.12 -58.23
C THR A 44 19.80 49.34 -57.87
N GLN A 45 20.15 49.45 -56.59
CA GLN A 45 21.18 50.39 -56.16
C GLN A 45 22.54 49.96 -56.75
N PRO A 46 23.37 50.92 -57.18
CA PRO A 46 24.74 50.64 -57.63
C PRO A 46 25.51 49.87 -56.55
N PRO A 47 26.48 49.01 -56.90
CA PRO A 47 27.25 48.25 -55.91
C PRO A 47 27.98 49.24 -55.00
N THR A 48 27.50 49.39 -53.76
CA THR A 48 28.27 50.04 -52.71
C THR A 48 29.48 49.15 -52.46
N GLN A 49 30.65 49.69 -52.79
CA GLN A 49 31.96 49.12 -52.53
C GLN A 49 31.98 48.53 -51.10
N PRO A 50 32.34 47.24 -50.91
CA PRO A 50 32.27 46.61 -49.60
C PRO A 50 33.17 47.36 -48.63
N THR A 51 32.55 48.12 -47.72
CA THR A 51 33.23 48.73 -46.59
C THR A 51 33.83 47.60 -45.75
N VAL A 52 35.16 47.52 -45.75
CA VAL A 52 35.96 46.59 -44.93
C VAL A 52 35.56 46.80 -43.47
N ALA A 53 34.81 45.86 -42.90
CA ALA A 53 34.35 45.94 -41.51
C ALA A 53 35.52 45.60 -40.57
N PRO A 54 35.81 46.44 -39.56
CA PRO A 54 36.93 46.20 -38.66
C PRO A 54 36.77 44.89 -37.88
N PRO A 55 37.90 44.27 -37.46
CA PRO A 55 37.86 43.07 -36.64
C PRO A 55 37.16 43.33 -35.30
N ARG A 56 36.37 42.36 -34.82
CA ARG A 56 35.63 42.46 -33.54
C ARG A 56 35.56 41.14 -32.80
N LEU A 57 35.43 41.25 -31.48
CA LEU A 57 35.04 40.15 -30.59
C LEU A 57 33.56 40.28 -30.22
N THR A 58 32.88 39.16 -30.04
CA THR A 58 31.48 39.12 -29.60
C THR A 58 31.27 37.94 -28.66
N ILE A 59 30.67 38.18 -27.49
CA ILE A 59 30.35 37.09 -26.54
C ILE A 59 29.29 36.19 -27.17
N VAL A 60 29.53 34.88 -27.13
CA VAL A 60 28.58 33.84 -27.57
C VAL A 60 27.86 33.31 -26.34
N GLY A 61 26.73 33.92 -26.01
CA GLY A 61 25.93 33.58 -24.83
C GLY A 61 25.68 34.81 -23.94
N PRO A 62 25.29 34.62 -22.67
CA PRO A 62 25.05 35.73 -21.76
C PRO A 62 26.36 36.44 -21.37
N PRO A 63 26.34 37.78 -21.21
CA PRO A 63 27.48 38.55 -20.70
C PRO A 63 27.67 38.39 -19.19
N THR A 64 26.77 37.67 -18.51
CA THR A 64 26.87 37.29 -17.11
C THR A 64 27.03 35.79 -16.97
N ALA A 65 27.91 35.35 -16.08
CA ALA A 65 28.13 33.93 -15.80
C ALA A 65 27.91 33.62 -14.31
N THR A 66 27.01 32.69 -14.00
CA THR A 66 26.81 32.22 -12.64
C THR A 66 27.50 30.87 -12.47
N VAL A 67 28.32 30.72 -11.43
CA VAL A 67 29.01 29.47 -11.12
C VAL A 67 28.84 29.15 -9.64
N ALA A 68 28.27 27.99 -9.31
CA ALA A 68 28.19 27.56 -7.92
C ALA A 68 29.57 27.09 -7.41
N ALA A 69 29.83 27.20 -6.11
CA ALA A 69 31.10 26.72 -5.53
C ALA A 69 31.38 25.25 -5.91
N GLY A 70 32.60 24.97 -6.38
CA GLY A 70 33.00 23.64 -6.87
C GLY A 70 32.44 23.24 -8.25
N GLN A 71 31.70 24.12 -8.93
CA GLN A 71 31.17 23.89 -10.29
C GLN A 71 31.97 24.67 -11.34
N GLN A 72 31.63 24.44 -12.61
CA GLN A 72 32.28 25.05 -13.76
C GLN A 72 31.28 25.52 -14.81
N VAL A 73 31.63 26.57 -15.55
CA VAL A 73 30.84 27.11 -16.67
C VAL A 73 31.76 27.46 -17.85
N GLN A 74 31.27 27.28 -19.08
CA GLN A 74 32.04 27.59 -20.28
C GLN A 74 31.81 29.05 -20.72
N LEU A 75 32.89 29.78 -20.94
CA LEU A 75 32.88 31.12 -21.55
C LEU A 75 33.26 31.01 -23.02
N ARG A 76 32.53 31.68 -23.92
CA ARG A 76 32.71 31.58 -25.37
C ARG A 76 32.70 32.96 -26.03
N VAL A 77 33.68 33.23 -26.87
CA VAL A 77 33.78 34.47 -27.65
C VAL A 77 34.03 34.15 -29.12
N GLN A 78 33.38 34.88 -30.02
CA GLN A 78 33.59 34.79 -31.45
C GLN A 78 34.43 35.96 -31.94
N TYR A 79 35.45 35.67 -32.73
CA TYR A 79 36.27 36.62 -33.45
C TYR A 79 35.85 36.65 -34.93
N THR A 80 35.59 37.86 -35.43
CA THR A 80 35.26 38.08 -36.84
C THR A 80 36.13 39.18 -37.43
N ASN A 81 36.51 39.04 -38.69
CA ASN A 81 37.19 40.05 -39.48
C ASN A 81 36.45 40.19 -40.81
N ASN A 82 36.13 41.42 -41.23
CA ASN A 82 35.24 41.66 -42.39
C ASN A 82 33.91 40.91 -42.28
N ASN A 83 33.35 40.82 -41.06
CA ASN A 83 32.14 40.03 -40.73
C ASN A 83 32.24 38.52 -40.99
N LEU A 84 33.43 37.98 -41.27
CA LEU A 84 33.64 36.54 -41.45
C LEU A 84 34.35 35.96 -40.22
N PRO A 85 33.93 34.78 -39.73
CA PRO A 85 34.64 34.09 -38.66
C PRO A 85 36.07 33.75 -39.09
N GLN A 86 37.03 33.87 -38.18
CA GLN A 86 38.44 33.59 -38.47
C GLN A 86 38.94 32.50 -37.53
N ALA A 87 39.45 31.40 -38.11
CA ALA A 87 40.04 30.29 -37.35
C ALA A 87 41.51 30.55 -37.01
N GLY A 88 42.00 29.91 -35.93
CA GLY A 88 43.40 29.93 -35.51
C GLY A 88 43.85 31.21 -34.81
N GLN A 89 42.96 32.19 -34.61
CA GLN A 89 43.31 33.43 -33.91
C GLN A 89 43.42 33.15 -32.40
N ALA A 90 44.57 33.44 -31.80
CA ALA A 90 44.76 33.29 -30.36
C ALA A 90 43.99 34.36 -29.59
N ILE A 91 43.01 33.95 -28.79
CA ILE A 91 42.25 34.82 -27.88
C ILE A 91 42.75 34.62 -26.45
N THR A 92 43.10 35.71 -25.78
CA THR A 92 43.57 35.68 -24.39
C THR A 92 42.43 36.02 -23.44
N PHE A 93 42.10 35.09 -22.55
CA PHE A 93 41.20 35.25 -21.42
C PHE A 93 42.01 35.63 -20.17
N ARG A 94 41.54 36.60 -19.39
CA ARG A 94 42.16 36.98 -18.11
C ARG A 94 41.13 37.53 -17.13
N PHE A 95 41.44 37.47 -15.85
CA PHE A 95 40.69 38.20 -14.83
C PHE A 95 41.11 39.68 -14.84
N VAL A 96 40.13 40.56 -14.68
CA VAL A 96 40.33 41.99 -14.44
C VAL A 96 40.03 42.25 -12.97
N GLY A 97 41.07 42.38 -12.16
CA GLY A 97 40.97 42.54 -10.71
C GLY A 97 41.18 41.23 -9.95
N ASN A 98 40.48 41.07 -8.82
CA ASN A 98 40.60 39.91 -7.94
C ASN A 98 39.99 38.66 -8.59
N SER A 99 40.66 37.51 -8.43
CA SER A 99 40.18 36.19 -8.89
C SER A 99 40.33 35.09 -7.84
N ASP A 100 40.44 35.42 -6.56
CA ASP A 100 40.83 34.50 -5.47
C ASP A 100 39.92 33.28 -5.32
N GLN A 101 38.73 33.31 -5.91
CA GLN A 101 37.72 32.25 -5.84
C GLN A 101 37.45 31.55 -7.17
N LEU A 102 38.04 32.05 -8.26
CA LEU A 102 37.80 31.60 -9.62
C LEU A 102 39.10 31.23 -10.32
N SER A 103 39.03 30.28 -11.24
CA SER A 103 40.15 29.93 -12.10
C SER A 103 39.68 29.69 -13.53
N LEU A 104 40.58 29.93 -14.48
CA LEU A 104 40.37 29.61 -15.88
C LEU A 104 41.17 28.35 -16.23
N GLN A 105 40.53 27.41 -16.93
CA GLN A 105 41.21 26.20 -17.42
C GLN A 105 42.29 26.53 -18.45
N SER A 106 42.06 27.57 -19.27
CA SER A 106 43.02 28.01 -20.29
C SER A 106 42.95 29.53 -20.45
N TYR A 107 44.12 30.18 -20.49
CA TYR A 107 44.24 31.63 -20.62
C TYR A 107 44.40 32.07 -22.09
N THR A 108 44.89 31.21 -22.98
CA THR A 108 45.00 31.54 -24.40
C THR A 108 44.45 30.38 -25.21
N VAL A 109 43.44 30.64 -26.04
CA VAL A 109 42.74 29.62 -26.82
C VAL A 109 42.63 30.08 -28.28
N PRO A 110 43.09 29.29 -29.26
CA PRO A 110 42.88 29.61 -30.67
C PRO A 110 41.40 29.46 -31.02
N THR A 111 40.90 30.32 -31.91
CA THR A 111 39.55 30.17 -32.45
C THR A 111 39.41 28.94 -33.34
N ASP A 112 38.25 28.29 -33.30
CA ASP A 112 37.90 27.17 -34.17
C ASP A 112 37.49 27.60 -35.59
N GLY A 113 37.01 26.66 -36.42
CA GLY A 113 36.51 26.93 -37.77
C GLY A 113 35.32 27.90 -37.85
N GLN A 114 34.63 28.15 -36.74
CA GLN A 114 33.53 29.12 -36.62
C GLN A 114 33.98 30.44 -35.99
N GLY A 115 35.30 30.61 -35.79
CA GLY A 115 35.87 31.78 -35.16
C GLY A 115 35.63 31.83 -33.65
N ILE A 116 35.28 30.72 -33.00
CA ILE A 116 34.94 30.69 -31.57
C ILE A 116 36.14 30.20 -30.76
N ALA A 117 36.51 30.95 -29.73
CA ALA A 117 37.41 30.52 -28.67
C ALA A 117 36.59 30.28 -27.39
N ALA A 118 36.90 29.21 -26.67
CA ALA A 118 36.18 28.83 -25.45
C ALA A 118 37.14 28.44 -24.32
N THR A 119 36.83 28.88 -23.10
CA THR A 119 37.55 28.48 -21.87
C THR A 119 36.54 28.09 -20.79
N VAL A 120 36.98 27.34 -19.79
CA VAL A 120 36.14 26.95 -18.66
C VAL A 120 36.51 27.80 -17.45
N LEU A 121 35.52 28.47 -16.88
CA LEU A 121 35.58 29.17 -15.61
C LEU A 121 35.15 28.22 -14.49
N MET A 122 36.00 28.03 -13.49
CA MET A 122 35.78 27.13 -12.36
C MET A 122 35.76 27.92 -11.05
N ALA A 123 34.78 27.67 -10.20
CA ALA A 123 34.78 28.17 -8.83
C ALA A 123 35.41 27.14 -7.88
N GLY A 124 36.26 27.61 -6.96
CA GLY A 124 36.85 26.72 -5.95
C GLY A 124 35.76 26.02 -5.11
N PRO A 125 36.04 24.83 -4.53
CA PRO A 125 35.07 24.09 -3.71
C PRO A 125 34.65 24.82 -2.43
N GLN A 126 35.41 25.84 -2.03
CA GLN A 126 35.16 26.70 -0.87
C GLN A 126 34.94 28.17 -1.29
N ALA A 127 34.60 28.41 -2.56
CA ALA A 127 34.30 29.74 -3.04
C ALA A 127 33.10 30.31 -2.27
N ALA A 128 33.25 31.51 -1.71
CA ALA A 128 32.19 32.18 -0.98
C ALA A 128 31.19 32.77 -1.97
N THR A 129 29.93 32.96 -1.57
CA THR A 129 28.99 33.72 -2.40
C THR A 129 29.53 35.14 -2.58
N GLY A 130 29.65 35.58 -3.83
CA GLY A 130 30.29 36.86 -4.11
C GLY A 130 30.42 37.20 -5.59
N GLY A 131 30.88 38.43 -5.84
CA GLY A 131 31.02 39.01 -7.17
C GLY A 131 30.60 40.48 -7.22
N PRO A 132 30.66 41.12 -8.39
CA PRO A 132 30.98 40.48 -9.66
C PRO A 132 32.49 40.38 -9.91
N TYR A 133 32.92 39.27 -10.52
CA TYR A 133 34.27 39.07 -11.03
C TYR A 133 34.29 39.41 -12.52
N THR A 134 35.21 40.26 -12.94
CA THR A 134 35.30 40.62 -14.36
C THR A 134 36.28 39.69 -15.07
N ILE A 135 35.82 39.00 -16.11
CA ILE A 135 36.66 38.20 -17.01
C ILE A 135 36.69 38.90 -18.35
N GLU A 136 37.87 39.08 -18.92
CA GLU A 136 38.08 39.73 -20.21
C GLU A 136 38.60 38.73 -21.23
N ALA A 137 38.05 38.78 -22.45
CA ALA A 137 38.66 38.19 -23.64
C ALA A 137 39.21 39.29 -24.54
N ALA A 138 40.49 39.17 -24.92
CA ALA A 138 41.21 40.16 -25.70
C ALA A 138 42.01 39.52 -26.85
N VAL A 139 42.17 40.28 -27.92
CA VAL A 139 43.06 39.97 -29.05
C VAL A 139 43.68 41.28 -29.55
N SER A 140 44.93 41.22 -30.03
CA SER A 140 45.67 42.42 -30.44
C SER A 140 44.91 43.22 -31.52
N GLY A 141 44.81 44.54 -31.35
CA GLY A 141 44.16 45.44 -32.29
C GLY A 141 42.63 45.45 -32.27
N VAL A 142 42.00 44.78 -31.29
CA VAL A 142 40.53 44.69 -31.16
C VAL A 142 40.11 45.06 -29.75
N ALA A 143 38.98 45.78 -29.63
CA ALA A 143 38.41 46.10 -28.32
C ALA A 143 38.03 44.80 -27.58
N PRO A 144 38.43 44.65 -26.30
CA PRO A 144 38.11 43.46 -25.54
C PRO A 144 36.62 43.38 -25.19
N VAL A 145 36.15 42.17 -24.90
CA VAL A 145 34.81 41.93 -24.34
C VAL A 145 34.92 41.36 -22.94
N GLN A 146 33.94 41.64 -22.10
CA GLN A 146 33.98 41.29 -20.67
C GLN A 146 32.72 40.55 -20.22
N TRP A 147 32.91 39.55 -19.38
CA TRP A 147 31.85 38.93 -18.58
C TRP A 147 31.85 39.45 -17.17
N GLN A 148 30.67 39.51 -16.56
CA GLN A 148 30.51 39.62 -15.11
C GLN A 148 30.13 38.25 -14.54
N ALA A 149 31.05 37.63 -13.80
CA ALA A 149 30.80 36.35 -13.15
C ALA A 149 30.37 36.54 -11.69
N MET A 150 29.44 35.71 -11.23
CA MET A 150 29.04 35.62 -9.83
C MET A 150 29.25 34.20 -9.32
N VAL A 151 29.80 34.09 -8.11
CA VAL A 151 29.82 32.84 -7.37
C VAL A 151 28.55 32.76 -6.55
N GLU A 152 27.74 31.73 -6.81
CA GLU A 152 26.59 31.42 -5.96
C GLU A 152 26.99 30.42 -4.88
N ALA A 153 26.41 30.55 -3.69
CA ALA A 153 26.42 29.46 -2.73
C ALA A 153 25.88 28.22 -3.42
N VAL A 154 26.57 27.09 -3.27
CA VAL A 154 25.86 25.81 -3.38
C VAL A 154 24.77 25.88 -2.34
N ARG A 155 23.51 26.05 -2.76
CA ARG A 155 22.39 25.76 -1.87
C ARG A 155 22.54 24.27 -1.58
N GLN A 156 23.20 23.94 -0.47
CA GLN A 156 23.02 22.61 0.09
C GLN A 156 21.51 22.49 0.27
N PRO A 157 20.85 21.53 -0.40
CA PRO A 157 19.46 21.27 -0.09
C PRO A 157 19.38 21.10 1.43
N PRO A 158 18.36 21.68 2.09
CA PRO A 158 18.21 21.54 3.53
C PRO A 158 18.43 20.08 3.89
N ALA A 159 19.25 19.85 4.91
CA ALA A 159 19.53 18.49 5.38
C ALA A 159 18.19 17.83 5.58
N LYS A 160 17.96 16.70 4.88
CA LYS A 160 16.65 16.10 4.95
C LYS A 160 16.36 15.72 6.40
N THR A 161 15.10 15.76 6.82
CA THR A 161 14.69 15.32 8.16
C THR A 161 13.49 14.40 8.05
N LEU A 162 13.45 13.37 8.88
CA LEU A 162 12.21 12.64 9.14
C LEU A 162 11.63 13.22 10.42
N SER A 163 10.43 13.78 10.35
CA SER A 163 9.75 14.29 11.54
C SER A 163 8.24 14.09 11.43
N GLY A 164 7.57 14.00 12.58
CA GLY A 164 6.13 13.85 12.66
C GLY A 164 5.64 12.40 12.70
N THR A 165 4.38 12.25 12.29
CA THR A 165 3.62 11.00 12.31
C THR A 165 3.39 10.53 10.89
N LEU A 166 3.86 9.32 10.56
CA LEU A 166 3.58 8.65 9.30
C LEU A 166 2.44 7.67 9.50
N VAL A 167 1.31 7.89 8.83
CA VAL A 167 0.22 6.90 8.78
C VAL A 167 0.52 5.90 7.67
N VAL A 168 0.64 4.63 8.06
CA VAL A 168 1.03 3.53 7.17
C VAL A 168 -0.11 2.53 7.07
N GLU A 169 -0.51 2.19 5.85
CA GLU A 169 -1.40 1.06 5.60
C GLU A 169 -0.55 -0.14 5.21
N SER A 170 -0.66 -1.22 5.99
CA SER A 170 0.09 -2.46 5.77
C SER A 170 -0.83 -3.57 5.29
N SER A 171 -0.30 -4.45 4.45
CA SER A 171 -0.91 -5.72 4.08
C SER A 171 -0.01 -6.83 4.58
N PHE A 172 -0.60 -7.84 5.22
CA PHE A 172 0.13 -9.01 5.71
C PHE A 172 -0.43 -10.26 5.06
N GLN A 173 0.48 -11.05 4.48
CA GLN A 173 0.18 -12.40 4.01
C GLN A 173 0.93 -13.42 4.84
N LEU A 174 0.19 -14.23 5.61
CA LEU A 174 0.77 -15.24 6.47
C LEU A 174 0.85 -16.59 5.76
N THR A 175 2.07 -17.11 5.66
CA THR A 175 2.38 -18.44 5.12
C THR A 175 2.77 -19.39 6.26
N GLY A 176 2.37 -20.66 6.16
CA GLY A 176 2.60 -21.67 7.22
C GLY A 176 1.33 -22.32 7.75
N ASN A 177 1.50 -23.26 8.68
CA ASN A 177 0.40 -23.96 9.36
C ASN A 177 0.28 -23.48 10.80
N PHE A 178 -0.96 -23.43 11.30
CA PHE A 178 -1.27 -23.06 12.67
C PHE A 178 -1.48 -24.30 13.56
N THR A 179 -0.96 -25.46 13.13
CA THR A 179 -1.17 -26.74 13.81
C THR A 179 -0.72 -26.66 15.27
N GLY A 180 -1.58 -27.11 16.19
CA GLY A 180 -1.29 -27.09 17.63
C GLY A 180 -1.47 -25.73 18.32
N SER A 181 -1.87 -24.68 17.60
CA SER A 181 -2.22 -23.38 18.21
C SER A 181 -3.68 -23.29 18.66
N SER A 182 -3.99 -22.23 19.40
CA SER A 182 -5.37 -21.82 19.69
C SER A 182 -6.17 -21.50 18.40
N PHE A 183 -5.55 -21.02 17.31
CA PHE A 183 -6.25 -20.89 16.02
C PHE A 183 -6.66 -22.23 15.43
N ALA A 184 -5.77 -23.23 15.43
CA ALA A 184 -6.17 -24.56 14.97
C ALA A 184 -7.29 -25.12 15.85
N SER A 185 -7.27 -24.84 17.15
CA SER A 185 -8.33 -25.23 18.07
C SER A 185 -9.68 -24.56 17.73
N LEU A 186 -9.68 -23.26 17.40
CA LEU A 186 -10.87 -22.55 16.92
C LEU A 186 -11.37 -23.14 15.59
N LEU A 187 -10.49 -23.32 14.60
CA LEU A 187 -10.86 -23.86 13.29
C LEU A 187 -11.40 -25.29 13.39
N ASN A 188 -10.79 -26.13 14.22
CA ASN A 188 -11.29 -27.47 14.50
C ASN A 188 -12.66 -27.40 15.19
N ALA A 189 -12.84 -26.54 16.20
CA ALA A 189 -14.13 -26.40 16.87
C ALA A 189 -15.28 -25.98 15.93
N ILE A 190 -14.99 -25.16 14.91
CA ILE A 190 -15.97 -24.80 13.87
C ILE A 190 -16.14 -25.94 12.86
N LYS A 191 -15.03 -26.56 12.45
CA LYS A 191 -15.03 -27.67 11.48
C LYS A 191 -15.81 -28.87 12.01
N ASP A 192 -15.61 -29.25 13.26
CA ASP A 192 -16.32 -30.34 13.96
C ASP A 192 -17.85 -30.13 13.99
N MET A 193 -18.35 -28.93 13.67
CA MET A 193 -19.78 -28.66 13.52
C MET A 193 -20.30 -28.96 12.11
N GLY A 194 -19.46 -29.31 11.13
CA GLY A 194 -19.88 -29.36 9.72
C GLY A 194 -19.07 -30.22 8.75
N ASP A 195 -18.04 -30.96 9.18
CA ASP A 195 -17.24 -31.77 8.26
C ASP A 195 -17.98 -33.02 7.74
N ASP A 196 -18.77 -33.71 8.57
CA ASP A 196 -19.70 -34.75 8.16
C ASP A 196 -21.10 -34.18 7.83
N PRO A 197 -21.85 -34.76 6.89
CA PRO A 197 -23.25 -34.40 6.65
C PRO A 197 -24.15 -34.42 7.89
N GLN A 198 -23.79 -35.20 8.91
CA GLN A 198 -24.55 -35.32 10.16
C GLN A 198 -23.98 -34.49 11.33
N ASP A 199 -22.85 -33.80 11.16
CA ASP A 199 -22.19 -33.14 12.28
C ASP A 199 -22.95 -31.95 12.88
N PRO A 200 -23.62 -31.08 12.12
CA PRO A 200 -24.37 -29.98 12.72
C PRO A 200 -25.41 -30.48 13.74
N GLY A 201 -26.16 -31.53 13.38
CA GLY A 201 -27.14 -32.15 14.26
C GLY A 201 -26.51 -32.92 15.41
N LYS A 202 -25.45 -33.71 15.17
CA LYS A 202 -24.73 -34.41 16.23
C LYS A 202 -24.15 -33.44 17.25
N TYR A 203 -23.53 -32.36 16.79
CA TYR A 203 -22.92 -31.33 17.62
C TYR A 203 -23.96 -30.65 18.52
N ILE A 204 -25.10 -30.20 17.96
CA ILE A 204 -26.19 -29.60 18.75
C ILE A 204 -26.73 -30.59 19.78
N VAL A 205 -26.96 -31.84 19.38
CA VAL A 205 -27.47 -32.88 20.29
C VAL A 205 -26.47 -33.20 21.39
N GLU A 206 -25.17 -33.13 21.12
CA GLU A 206 -24.13 -33.31 22.13
C GLU A 206 -24.10 -32.17 23.14
N LYS A 207 -24.19 -30.91 22.69
CA LYS A 207 -24.30 -29.77 23.61
C LYS A 207 -25.59 -29.81 24.41
N LEU A 208 -26.70 -30.20 23.78
CA LEU A 208 -27.99 -30.45 24.43
C LEU A 208 -27.86 -31.51 25.51
N THR A 209 -27.24 -32.65 25.19
CA THR A 209 -27.05 -33.76 26.13
C THR A 209 -26.19 -33.35 27.31
N ALA A 210 -25.08 -32.64 27.06
CA ALA A 210 -24.22 -32.12 28.11
C ALA A 210 -24.96 -31.13 29.03
N LYS A 211 -25.80 -30.26 28.46
CA LYS A 211 -26.59 -29.29 29.24
C LYS A 211 -27.73 -29.94 30.04
N VAL A 212 -28.44 -30.89 29.44
CA VAL A 212 -29.47 -31.65 30.16
C VAL A 212 -28.85 -32.50 31.27
N LYS A 213 -27.65 -33.06 31.05
CA LYS A 213 -26.90 -33.79 32.09
C LYS A 213 -26.65 -32.95 33.33
N SER A 214 -26.27 -31.67 33.16
CA SER A 214 -26.00 -30.78 34.29
C SER A 214 -27.27 -30.40 35.05
N ASP A 215 -28.42 -30.38 34.36
CA ASP A 215 -29.65 -29.79 34.90
C ASP A 215 -30.66 -30.87 35.39
N ASN A 216 -30.71 -32.06 34.77
CA ASN A 216 -31.69 -33.11 35.09
C ASN A 216 -31.23 -34.52 34.66
N ALA A 217 -30.93 -35.39 35.63
CA ALA A 217 -30.45 -36.75 35.38
C ALA A 217 -31.47 -37.67 34.68
N ILE A 218 -32.78 -37.49 34.94
CA ILE A 218 -33.84 -38.30 34.33
C ILE A 218 -33.97 -37.97 32.85
N LEU A 219 -34.05 -36.68 32.51
CA LEU A 219 -34.11 -36.23 31.12
C LEU A 219 -32.84 -36.60 30.35
N HIS A 220 -31.67 -36.58 31.01
CA HIS A 220 -30.42 -37.03 30.41
C HIS A 220 -30.47 -38.51 30.02
N GLY A 221 -31.00 -39.38 30.89
CA GLY A 221 -31.17 -40.80 30.59
C GLY A 221 -32.08 -41.02 29.37
N ALA A 222 -33.21 -40.33 29.30
CA ALA A 222 -34.13 -40.41 28.16
C ALA A 222 -33.47 -39.91 26.86
N LEU A 223 -32.79 -38.76 26.92
CA LEU A 223 -32.11 -38.16 25.76
C LEU A 223 -30.96 -39.03 25.26
N TRP A 224 -30.21 -39.68 26.15
CA TRP A 224 -29.11 -40.56 25.79
C TRP A 224 -29.58 -41.76 24.95
N VAL A 225 -30.74 -42.33 25.26
CA VAL A 225 -31.34 -43.45 24.50
C VAL A 225 -31.72 -43.03 23.08
N VAL A 226 -32.23 -41.81 22.90
CA VAL A 226 -32.67 -41.30 21.59
C VAL A 226 -31.61 -40.46 20.87
N LYS A 227 -30.39 -40.33 21.41
CA LYS A 227 -29.35 -39.40 20.92
C LYS A 227 -29.09 -39.55 19.42
N SER A 228 -28.92 -40.79 18.93
CA SER A 228 -28.62 -41.03 17.52
C SER A 228 -29.79 -40.67 16.61
N ALA A 229 -31.00 -41.13 16.94
CA ALA A 229 -32.21 -40.83 16.16
C ALA A 229 -32.52 -39.33 16.16
N LEU A 230 -32.25 -38.65 17.29
CA LEU A 230 -32.40 -37.22 17.40
C LEU A 230 -31.39 -36.47 16.53
N ALA A 231 -30.13 -36.90 16.51
CA ALA A 231 -29.13 -36.28 15.64
C ALA A 231 -29.56 -36.37 14.16
N ASP A 232 -30.08 -37.51 13.71
CA ASP A 232 -30.61 -37.67 12.35
C ASP A 232 -31.78 -36.70 12.08
N GLU A 233 -32.72 -36.57 13.03
CA GLU A 233 -33.89 -35.70 12.87
C GLU A 233 -33.53 -34.21 12.89
N VAL A 234 -32.58 -33.81 13.76
CA VAL A 234 -32.02 -32.46 13.76
C VAL A 234 -31.35 -32.20 12.41
N ASN A 235 -30.53 -33.11 11.89
CA ASN A 235 -29.90 -32.92 10.58
C ASN A 235 -30.91 -32.78 9.44
N LYS A 236 -32.02 -33.52 9.46
CA LYS A 236 -33.11 -33.31 8.50
C LYS A 236 -33.69 -31.90 8.61
N ALA A 237 -33.92 -31.42 9.84
CA ALA A 237 -34.43 -30.07 10.10
C ALA A 237 -33.45 -28.96 9.68
N LEU A 238 -32.13 -29.20 9.76
CA LEU A 238 -31.08 -28.28 9.28
C LEU A 238 -30.90 -28.29 7.75
N GLY A 239 -31.57 -29.25 7.08
CA GLY A 239 -31.75 -29.30 5.63
C GLY A 239 -30.54 -29.84 4.85
N THR A 240 -30.83 -30.37 3.66
CA THR A 240 -29.82 -30.80 2.65
C THR A 240 -29.61 -29.75 1.55
N SER A 241 -30.17 -28.54 1.71
CA SER A 241 -30.07 -27.46 0.74
C SER A 241 -28.59 -27.03 0.52
N PRO A 242 -28.22 -26.52 -0.67
CA PRO A 242 -26.94 -25.85 -0.87
C PRO A 242 -26.69 -24.69 0.12
N ASN A 243 -27.75 -24.10 0.67
CA ASN A 243 -27.69 -23.10 1.75
C ASN A 243 -27.88 -23.70 3.15
N SER A 244 -27.62 -25.00 3.31
CA SER A 244 -27.69 -25.70 4.60
C SER A 244 -26.75 -25.07 5.61
N MET A 245 -27.10 -25.24 6.88
CA MET A 245 -26.26 -24.84 8.01
C MET A 245 -24.83 -25.39 7.87
N ARG A 246 -24.70 -26.64 7.41
CA ARG A 246 -23.41 -27.27 7.13
C ARG A 246 -22.55 -26.46 6.17
N GLN A 247 -23.08 -26.09 5.00
CA GLN A 247 -22.32 -25.33 4.03
C GLN A 247 -21.91 -23.96 4.58
N LYS A 248 -22.81 -23.29 5.30
CA LYS A 248 -22.49 -21.99 5.94
C LYS A 248 -21.38 -22.10 7.00
N ILE A 249 -21.33 -23.20 7.76
CA ILE A 249 -20.26 -23.47 8.74
C ILE A 249 -18.92 -23.71 8.04
N LEU A 250 -18.92 -24.51 6.97
CA LEU A 250 -17.72 -24.75 6.17
C LEU A 250 -17.20 -23.45 5.52
N ASP A 251 -18.11 -22.66 4.94
CA ASP A 251 -17.80 -21.37 4.35
C ASP A 251 -17.25 -20.40 5.40
N LEU A 252 -17.82 -20.39 6.62
CA LEU A 252 -17.34 -19.57 7.73
C LEU A 252 -15.91 -19.99 8.13
N SER A 253 -15.64 -21.28 8.30
CA SER A 253 -14.30 -21.80 8.64
C SER A 253 -13.25 -21.43 7.60
N GLN A 254 -13.59 -21.58 6.31
CA GLN A 254 -12.72 -21.16 5.20
C GLN A 254 -12.47 -19.64 5.23
N GLN A 255 -13.51 -18.84 5.45
CA GLN A 255 -13.38 -17.38 5.48
C GLN A 255 -12.58 -16.88 6.68
N ILE A 256 -12.73 -17.48 7.85
CA ILE A 256 -11.88 -17.19 9.03
C ILE A 256 -10.42 -17.50 8.70
N THR A 257 -10.16 -18.65 8.07
CA THR A 257 -8.80 -19.01 7.62
C THR A 257 -8.24 -17.97 6.64
N MET A 258 -9.05 -17.50 5.69
CA MET A 258 -8.62 -16.46 4.73
C MET A 258 -8.35 -15.12 5.39
N MET A 259 -9.19 -14.70 6.34
CA MET A 259 -8.97 -13.47 7.12
C MET A 259 -7.67 -13.54 7.90
N LEU A 260 -7.43 -14.64 8.62
CA LEU A 260 -6.19 -14.85 9.36
C LEU A 260 -4.96 -14.77 8.46
N ARG A 261 -5.05 -15.34 7.25
CA ARG A 261 -3.93 -15.36 6.30
C ARG A 261 -3.72 -14.04 5.59
N ASN A 262 -4.77 -13.24 5.41
CA ASN A 262 -4.72 -12.00 4.64
C ASN A 262 -5.51 -10.92 5.37
N PHE A 263 -4.79 -10.05 6.05
CA PHE A 263 -5.37 -8.89 6.71
C PHE A 263 -4.54 -7.66 6.42
N ARG A 264 -5.18 -6.51 6.55
CA ARG A 264 -4.53 -5.21 6.42
C ARG A 264 -4.62 -4.47 7.75
N THR A 265 -3.67 -3.61 8.01
CA THR A 265 -3.69 -2.74 9.19
C THR A 265 -3.47 -1.30 8.77
N ARG A 266 -3.92 -0.38 9.61
CA ARG A 266 -3.46 1.01 9.59
C ARG A 266 -2.73 1.28 10.88
N SER A 267 -1.52 1.79 10.77
CA SER A 267 -0.65 2.11 11.89
C SER A 267 -0.08 3.51 11.76
N ARG A 268 0.47 4.01 12.87
CA ARG A 268 1.26 5.24 12.94
C ARG A 268 2.69 4.91 13.33
N ILE A 269 3.63 5.50 12.61
CA ILE A 269 5.05 5.53 12.98
C ILE A 269 5.36 6.97 13.38
N GLU A 270 5.64 7.19 14.66
CA GLU A 270 5.81 8.53 15.24
C GLU A 270 7.25 8.72 15.68
N SER A 271 7.92 9.73 15.13
CA SER A 271 9.27 10.09 15.57
C SER A 271 9.23 10.78 16.93
N LEU A 272 10.08 10.34 17.86
CA LEU A 272 10.17 10.94 19.20
C LEU A 272 10.83 12.32 19.20
N ALA A 273 11.66 12.62 18.18
CA ALA A 273 12.31 13.91 18.00
C ALA A 273 12.78 14.07 16.53
N PRO A 274 12.86 15.30 15.99
CA PRO A 274 13.49 15.55 14.69
C PRO A 274 14.94 15.04 14.71
N GLN A 275 15.30 14.20 13.74
CA GLN A 275 16.65 13.69 13.56
C GLN A 275 17.17 14.06 12.17
N PRO A 276 18.49 14.30 12.00
CA PRO A 276 19.07 14.47 10.67
C PRO A 276 18.89 13.19 9.85
N ALA A 277 18.55 13.30 8.55
CA ALA A 277 18.19 12.15 7.68
C ALA A 277 19.30 11.12 7.45
N ASN A 278 20.50 11.32 7.99
CA ASN A 278 21.59 10.35 7.89
C ASN A 278 21.88 9.64 9.23
N ALA A 279 21.14 9.97 10.29
CA ALA A 279 21.25 9.29 11.58
C ALA A 279 20.15 8.22 11.71
N ALA A 280 20.46 7.15 12.43
CA ALA A 280 19.44 6.23 12.91
C ALA A 280 18.44 6.99 13.80
N MET A 281 17.17 6.66 13.66
CA MET A 281 16.07 7.35 14.33
C MET A 281 15.32 6.39 15.20
N THR A 282 14.75 6.89 16.29
CA THR A 282 13.95 6.09 17.20
C THR A 282 12.49 6.53 17.10
N VAL A 283 11.62 5.58 16.74
CA VAL A 283 10.19 5.82 16.51
C VAL A 283 9.33 4.92 17.39
N ASP A 284 8.09 5.34 17.61
CA ASP A 284 7.04 4.49 18.15
C ASP A 284 6.16 3.98 17.00
N HIS A 285 5.89 2.69 16.95
CA HIS A 285 4.98 2.08 15.98
C HIS A 285 3.71 1.61 16.68
N THR A 286 2.57 2.23 16.36
CA THR A 286 1.27 1.96 16.97
C THR A 286 0.27 1.48 15.92
N LEU A 287 -0.39 0.33 16.14
CA LEU A 287 -1.42 -0.20 15.26
C LEU A 287 -2.79 0.35 15.65
N ASP A 288 -3.32 1.29 14.87
CA ASP A 288 -4.58 1.98 15.18
C ASP A 288 -5.84 1.27 14.67
N SER A 289 -5.73 0.53 13.56
CA SER A 289 -6.89 -0.14 12.95
C SER A 289 -6.53 -1.47 12.29
N ILE A 290 -7.50 -2.39 12.31
CA ILE A 290 -7.51 -3.62 11.50
C ILE A 290 -8.48 -3.43 10.33
N ILE A 291 -8.12 -3.93 9.16
CA ILE A 291 -8.92 -3.89 7.94
C ILE A 291 -9.08 -5.33 7.46
N TRP A 292 -10.28 -5.85 7.62
CA TRP A 292 -10.62 -7.20 7.16
C TRP A 292 -11.05 -7.18 5.70
N LEU A 293 -10.61 -8.18 4.93
CA LEU A 293 -10.86 -8.32 3.51
C LEU A 293 -11.75 -9.55 3.23
N HIS A 294 -12.72 -9.42 2.34
CA HIS A 294 -13.52 -10.53 1.82
C HIS A 294 -13.97 -10.24 0.38
N GLY A 295 -13.28 -10.82 -0.60
CA GLY A 295 -13.49 -10.48 -2.00
C GLY A 295 -13.20 -8.99 -2.23
N SER A 296 -14.18 -8.26 -2.81
CA SER A 296 -14.11 -6.80 -3.00
C SER A 296 -14.49 -5.97 -1.77
N TRP A 297 -14.88 -6.62 -0.67
CA TRP A 297 -15.33 -5.92 0.53
C TRP A 297 -14.16 -5.73 1.49
N ALA A 298 -14.02 -4.50 1.99
CA ALA A 298 -13.09 -4.17 3.06
C ALA A 298 -13.88 -3.50 4.19
N LYS A 299 -13.59 -3.88 5.45
CA LYS A 299 -14.18 -3.22 6.62
C LYS A 299 -13.08 -2.87 7.62
N THR A 300 -12.99 -1.58 7.92
CA THR A 300 -12.00 -1.01 8.85
C THR A 300 -12.61 -0.90 10.25
N TYR A 301 -11.83 -1.31 11.25
CA TYR A 301 -12.18 -1.21 12.66
C TYR A 301 -11.07 -0.45 13.38
N ASN A 302 -11.41 0.74 13.90
CA ASN A 302 -10.50 1.52 14.74
C ASN A 302 -10.48 0.93 16.14
N LEU A 303 -9.30 0.55 16.64
CA LEU A 303 -9.17 -0.21 17.89
C LEU A 303 -9.58 0.62 19.10
N GLN A 304 -9.16 1.89 19.14
CA GLN A 304 -9.47 2.79 20.24
C GLN A 304 -10.97 3.07 20.37
N GLN A 305 -11.67 3.27 19.25
CA GLN A 305 -13.13 3.45 19.23
C GLN A 305 -13.90 2.23 19.75
N LEU A 306 -13.28 1.06 19.71
CA LEU A 306 -13.84 -0.20 20.19
C LEU A 306 -13.39 -0.56 21.61
N GLY A 307 -12.65 0.35 22.28
CA GLY A 307 -12.11 0.11 23.62
C GLY A 307 -10.96 -0.90 23.66
N ILE A 308 -10.37 -1.23 22.50
CA ILE A 308 -9.20 -2.10 22.40
C ILE A 308 -7.95 -1.21 22.47
N VAL A 309 -7.06 -1.51 23.40
CA VAL A 309 -5.77 -0.80 23.52
C VAL A 309 -4.94 -1.08 22.24
N PRO A 310 -4.55 -0.05 21.48
CA PRO A 310 -3.72 -0.22 20.28
C PRO A 310 -2.39 -0.92 20.61
N PRO A 311 -2.04 -2.02 19.92
CA PRO A 311 -0.70 -2.60 20.00
C PRO A 311 0.37 -1.56 19.68
N LYS A 312 1.40 -1.49 20.51
CA LYS A 312 2.47 -0.48 20.39
C LYS A 312 3.85 -1.08 20.63
N ALA A 313 4.77 -0.82 19.72
CA ALA A 313 6.20 -1.02 19.91
C ALA A 313 6.85 0.36 20.11
N THR A 314 7.65 0.50 21.16
CA THR A 314 8.39 1.74 21.44
C THR A 314 9.86 1.57 21.12
N GLY A 315 10.52 2.66 20.74
CA GLY A 315 11.97 2.62 20.60
C GLY A 315 12.46 1.89 19.34
N VAL A 316 11.60 1.76 18.32
CA VAL A 316 11.93 1.06 17.09
C VAL A 316 12.96 1.89 16.33
N GLU A 317 14.08 1.28 15.95
CA GLU A 317 15.11 1.97 15.19
C GLU A 317 14.73 2.01 13.69
N VAL A 318 14.91 3.17 13.07
CA VAL A 318 14.67 3.42 11.65
C VAL A 318 15.95 4.01 11.08
N THR A 319 16.60 3.24 10.22
CA THR A 319 17.93 3.56 9.68
C THR A 319 17.80 3.93 8.20
N PRO A 320 18.12 5.18 7.83
CA PRO A 320 18.25 5.58 6.44
C PRO A 320 19.28 4.71 5.71
N LEU A 321 18.92 4.22 4.53
CA LEU A 321 19.83 3.56 3.61
C LEU A 321 20.38 4.58 2.61
N ASN A 322 21.49 4.27 1.94
CA ASN A 322 22.08 5.16 0.94
C ASN A 322 21.01 5.64 -0.08
N GLY A 323 20.82 6.96 -0.18
CA GLY A 323 19.79 7.56 -1.03
C GLY A 323 18.49 7.86 -0.26
N SER A 324 17.35 7.40 -0.80
CA SER A 324 16.02 7.56 -0.19
C SER A 324 15.50 6.28 0.48
N GLY A 325 16.31 5.22 0.53
CA GLY A 325 15.91 3.97 1.17
C GLY A 325 15.81 4.12 2.69
N VAL A 326 15.00 3.30 3.33
CA VAL A 326 14.90 3.21 4.79
C VAL A 326 14.75 1.77 5.21
N SER A 327 15.40 1.40 6.32
CA SER A 327 15.21 0.15 7.04
C SER A 327 14.51 0.44 8.37
N ILE A 328 13.55 -0.39 8.73
CA ILE A 328 12.85 -0.38 10.02
C ILE A 328 13.28 -1.65 10.74
N GLU A 329 13.96 -1.48 11.87
CA GLU A 329 14.49 -2.59 12.65
C GLU A 329 13.38 -3.52 13.16
N GLN A 330 13.79 -4.75 13.47
CA GLN A 330 12.86 -5.75 13.96
C GLN A 330 12.24 -5.31 15.29
N HIS A 331 10.92 -5.41 15.38
CA HIS A 331 10.16 -5.14 16.59
C HIS A 331 8.90 -6.01 16.65
N THR A 332 8.28 -6.06 17.82
CA THR A 332 7.13 -6.93 18.10
C THR A 332 5.91 -6.09 18.47
N LEU A 333 4.76 -6.45 17.90
CA LEU A 333 3.45 -5.94 18.30
C LEU A 333 2.64 -7.09 18.93
N ASP A 334 2.24 -6.94 20.19
CA ASP A 334 1.33 -7.89 20.86
C ASP A 334 -0.11 -7.64 20.39
N LEU A 335 -0.68 -8.60 19.65
CA LEU A 335 -1.98 -8.45 19.02
C LEU A 335 -3.08 -9.15 19.85
N PRO A 336 -4.18 -8.46 20.20
CA PRO A 336 -5.37 -9.10 20.79
C PRO A 336 -6.18 -9.81 19.69
N MET A 337 -5.57 -10.83 19.06
CA MET A 337 -6.06 -11.41 17.81
C MET A 337 -7.43 -12.10 17.95
N GLY A 338 -7.78 -12.62 19.13
CA GLY A 338 -9.10 -13.16 19.43
C GLY A 338 -10.18 -12.10 19.34
N GLN A 339 -9.99 -10.95 20.00
CA GLN A 339 -10.87 -9.78 19.85
C GLN A 339 -10.92 -9.26 18.40
N LEU A 340 -9.78 -9.16 17.72
CA LEU A 340 -9.74 -8.69 16.32
C LEU A 340 -10.52 -9.62 15.40
N LEU A 341 -10.37 -10.94 15.56
CA LEU A 341 -11.15 -11.94 14.82
C LEU A 341 -12.63 -11.85 15.15
N LYS A 342 -12.99 -11.70 16.42
CA LYS A 342 -14.39 -11.56 16.86
C LYS A 342 -15.07 -10.38 16.16
N LEU A 343 -14.37 -9.25 16.01
CA LEU A 343 -14.87 -8.10 15.24
C LEU A 343 -15.12 -8.44 13.76
N GLY A 344 -14.19 -9.12 13.11
CA GLY A 344 -14.36 -9.50 11.71
C GLY A 344 -15.42 -10.58 11.49
N ILE A 345 -15.48 -11.59 12.35
CA ILE A 345 -16.49 -12.66 12.32
C ILE A 345 -17.89 -12.06 12.51
N ASN A 346 -18.10 -11.31 13.59
CA ASN A 346 -19.41 -10.78 13.96
C ASN A 346 -19.83 -9.60 13.09
N GLY A 347 -18.89 -8.74 12.69
CA GLY A 347 -19.17 -7.52 11.97
C GLY A 347 -19.11 -7.65 10.44
N MET A 348 -18.56 -8.74 9.89
CA MET A 348 -18.35 -8.90 8.45
C MET A 348 -18.78 -10.27 7.93
N LEU A 349 -18.28 -11.38 8.50
CA LEU A 349 -18.57 -12.71 7.96
C LEU A 349 -20.00 -13.17 8.24
N ILE A 350 -20.44 -13.10 9.50
CA ILE A 350 -21.75 -13.59 9.92
C ILE A 350 -22.90 -12.86 9.22
N PRO A 351 -22.97 -11.51 9.18
CA PRO A 351 -24.05 -10.81 8.48
C PRO A 351 -24.12 -11.14 6.99
N LYS A 352 -22.99 -11.52 6.39
CA LYS A 352 -22.92 -11.93 4.98
C LYS A 352 -23.47 -13.34 4.76
N LEU A 353 -23.17 -14.28 5.65
CA LEU A 353 -23.65 -15.67 5.57
C LEU A 353 -25.11 -15.81 6.03
N GLN A 354 -25.52 -14.98 6.98
CA GLN A 354 -26.87 -14.95 7.56
C GLN A 354 -27.28 -13.51 7.83
N PRO A 355 -27.97 -12.85 6.88
CA PRO A 355 -28.51 -11.50 7.09
C PRO A 355 -29.35 -11.43 8.37
N GLY A 356 -29.11 -10.40 9.18
CA GLY A 356 -29.79 -10.18 10.47
C GLY A 356 -29.10 -10.80 11.68
N ALA A 357 -28.16 -11.73 11.50
CA ALA A 357 -27.31 -12.19 12.60
C ALA A 357 -26.13 -11.23 12.80
N THR A 358 -25.85 -10.87 14.05
CA THR A 358 -24.73 -9.99 14.43
C THR A 358 -23.69 -10.69 15.30
N ASN A 359 -23.90 -11.95 15.65
CA ASN A 359 -22.97 -12.79 16.40
C ASN A 359 -23.21 -14.27 16.10
N PHE A 360 -22.30 -15.13 16.58
CA PHE A 360 -22.35 -16.55 16.25
C PHE A 360 -23.55 -17.28 16.86
N GLN A 361 -24.04 -16.86 18.03
CA GLN A 361 -25.28 -17.40 18.61
C GLN A 361 -26.50 -17.11 17.73
N GLN A 362 -26.66 -15.88 17.26
CA GLN A 362 -27.76 -15.50 16.35
C GLN A 362 -27.61 -16.19 14.99
N PHE A 363 -26.37 -16.38 14.51
CA PHE A 363 -26.10 -17.16 13.31
C PHE A 363 -26.62 -18.59 13.46
N LEU A 364 -26.28 -19.29 14.54
CA LEU A 364 -26.77 -20.64 14.79
C LEU A 364 -28.30 -20.65 14.99
N ALA A 365 -28.84 -19.77 15.83
CA ALA A 365 -30.27 -19.71 16.12
C ALA A 365 -31.13 -19.43 14.87
N ALA A 366 -30.66 -18.61 13.95
CA ALA A 366 -31.35 -18.35 12.68
C ALA A 366 -31.35 -19.56 11.73
N ASN A 367 -30.44 -20.53 11.93
CA ASN A 367 -30.33 -21.73 11.10
C ASN A 367 -30.87 -22.99 11.79
N VAL A 368 -31.19 -22.93 13.09
CA VAL A 368 -31.72 -24.05 13.88
C VAL A 368 -33.15 -23.75 14.29
N ASN A 369 -34.13 -24.47 13.73
CA ASN A 369 -35.52 -24.35 14.15
C ASN A 369 -35.77 -25.15 15.44
N CYS A 370 -35.47 -24.53 16.59
CA CYS A 370 -35.58 -25.20 17.89
C CYS A 370 -37.01 -25.63 18.25
N GLN A 371 -38.05 -24.98 17.71
CA GLN A 371 -39.44 -25.44 17.87
C GLN A 371 -39.67 -26.78 17.15
N MET A 372 -39.21 -26.90 15.91
CA MET A 372 -39.29 -28.15 15.16
C MET A 372 -38.50 -29.27 15.85
N VAL A 373 -37.26 -28.99 16.23
CA VAL A 373 -36.41 -29.94 16.97
C VAL A 373 -37.08 -30.37 18.27
N GLY A 374 -37.63 -29.42 19.04
CA GLY A 374 -38.32 -29.69 20.30
C GLY A 374 -39.54 -30.60 20.12
N ASN A 375 -40.35 -30.35 19.09
CA ASN A 375 -41.50 -31.19 18.75
C ASN A 375 -41.06 -32.62 18.35
N SER A 376 -40.00 -32.76 17.56
CA SER A 376 -39.46 -34.07 17.19
C SER A 376 -38.94 -34.84 18.40
N ILE A 377 -38.25 -34.18 19.35
CA ILE A 377 -37.80 -34.82 20.59
C ILE A 377 -38.99 -35.27 21.42
N ALA A 378 -40.00 -34.41 21.62
CA ALA A 378 -41.18 -34.75 22.41
C ALA A 378 -41.90 -35.98 21.85
N GLN A 379 -42.03 -36.09 20.52
CA GLN A 379 -42.64 -37.23 19.85
C GLN A 379 -41.80 -38.51 19.98
N LEU A 380 -40.48 -38.42 19.84
CA LEU A 380 -39.58 -39.59 19.90
C LEU A 380 -39.37 -40.09 21.33
N ALA A 381 -39.22 -39.19 22.30
CA ALA A 381 -38.93 -39.54 23.69
C ALA A 381 -40.18 -39.90 24.50
N GLY A 382 -41.38 -39.48 24.05
CA GLY A 382 -42.64 -39.69 24.78
C GLY A 382 -42.70 -38.98 26.14
N LEU A 383 -41.79 -38.03 26.38
CA LEU A 383 -41.64 -37.31 27.65
C LEU A 383 -41.46 -35.81 27.37
N GLY A 384 -42.07 -34.98 28.23
CA GLY A 384 -42.00 -33.52 28.13
C GLY A 384 -42.85 -32.95 26.99
N SER A 385 -42.88 -31.61 26.89
CA SER A 385 -43.57 -30.89 25.83
C SER A 385 -42.59 -30.44 24.74
N GLY A 386 -43.08 -30.21 23.51
CA GLY A 386 -42.27 -29.65 22.43
C GLY A 386 -41.63 -28.32 22.81
N SER A 387 -42.34 -27.45 23.54
CA SER A 387 -41.82 -26.19 24.07
C SER A 387 -40.70 -26.35 25.10
N THR A 388 -40.79 -27.38 25.96
CA THR A 388 -39.73 -27.69 26.93
C THR A 388 -38.44 -28.06 26.20
N TRP A 389 -38.53 -28.93 25.21
CA TRP A 389 -37.37 -29.34 24.42
C TRP A 389 -36.85 -28.23 23.50
N ALA A 390 -37.72 -27.37 22.99
CA ALA A 390 -37.31 -26.18 22.23
C ALA A 390 -36.45 -25.25 23.10
N THR A 391 -36.84 -25.04 24.36
CA THR A 391 -36.05 -24.25 25.32
C THR A 391 -34.66 -24.87 25.55
N TYR A 392 -34.59 -26.19 25.72
CA TYR A 392 -33.31 -26.87 25.83
C TYR A 392 -32.48 -26.80 24.55
N CYS A 393 -33.12 -26.83 23.37
CA CYS A 393 -32.44 -26.60 22.09
C CYS A 393 -31.85 -25.19 22.02
N ASP A 394 -32.58 -24.14 22.41
CA ASP A 394 -32.06 -22.77 22.43
C ASP A 394 -30.85 -22.64 23.37
N LEU A 395 -30.89 -23.30 24.54
CA LEU A 395 -29.75 -23.39 25.45
C LEU A 395 -28.56 -24.14 24.84
N ALA A 396 -28.81 -25.21 24.08
CA ALA A 396 -27.77 -25.96 23.38
C ALA A 396 -27.12 -25.14 22.27
N VAL A 397 -27.91 -24.37 21.52
CA VAL A 397 -27.43 -23.41 20.50
C VAL A 397 -26.57 -22.32 21.14
N ALA A 398 -27.01 -21.76 22.28
CA ALA A 398 -26.21 -20.79 23.03
C ALA A 398 -24.90 -21.40 23.55
N ALA A 399 -24.94 -22.63 24.08
CA ALA A 399 -23.75 -23.33 24.54
C ALA A 399 -22.78 -23.66 23.40
N ALA A 400 -23.30 -24.07 22.24
CA ALA A 400 -22.52 -24.28 21.02
C ALA A 400 -21.82 -22.98 20.58
N ALA A 401 -22.54 -21.86 20.60
CA ALA A 401 -21.96 -20.58 20.26
C ALA A 401 -20.87 -20.15 21.24
N LYS A 402 -21.11 -20.36 22.54
CA LYS A 402 -20.16 -20.06 23.61
C LYS A 402 -18.82 -20.80 23.41
N VAL A 403 -18.82 -22.02 22.88
CA VAL A 403 -17.56 -22.74 22.59
C VAL A 403 -16.69 -21.96 21.60
N VAL A 404 -17.28 -21.35 20.58
CA VAL A 404 -16.53 -20.52 19.61
C VAL A 404 -16.05 -19.23 20.24
N ASP A 405 -16.88 -18.57 21.05
CA ASP A 405 -16.48 -17.38 21.80
C ASP A 405 -15.33 -17.69 22.78
N ASP A 406 -15.41 -18.79 23.53
CA ASP A 406 -14.35 -19.22 24.44
C ASP A 406 -13.05 -19.52 23.67
N LYS A 407 -13.13 -20.10 22.47
CA LYS A 407 -11.96 -20.33 21.61
C LYS A 407 -11.36 -19.04 21.06
N LEU A 408 -12.16 -18.01 20.85
CA LEU A 408 -11.66 -16.67 20.52
C LEU A 408 -10.97 -16.03 21.73
N ASP A 409 -11.51 -16.19 22.93
CA ASP A 409 -10.89 -15.67 24.16
C ASP A 409 -9.58 -16.44 24.51
N ASP A 410 -9.52 -17.75 24.21
CA ASP A 410 -8.30 -18.57 24.32
C ASP A 410 -7.17 -18.05 23.40
N ILE A 411 -7.51 -17.48 22.24
CA ILE A 411 -6.53 -16.89 21.30
C ILE A 411 -5.87 -15.66 21.91
N ASP A 412 -6.63 -14.78 22.57
CA ASP A 412 -6.06 -13.61 23.25
C ASP A 412 -5.16 -14.05 24.41
N SER A 413 -5.61 -15.04 25.17
CA SER A 413 -4.84 -15.61 26.29
C SER A 413 -3.54 -16.29 25.83
N ALA A 414 -3.47 -16.73 24.58
CA ALA A 414 -2.27 -17.32 23.99
C ALA A 414 -1.17 -16.30 23.62
N GLY A 415 -1.47 -15.00 23.64
CA GLY A 415 -0.52 -13.92 23.37
C GLY A 415 0.01 -13.94 21.94
N ALA A 416 -0.84 -13.59 20.97
CA ALA A 416 -0.42 -13.50 19.58
C ALA A 416 0.57 -12.35 19.37
N LYS A 417 1.67 -12.62 18.66
CA LYS A 417 2.75 -11.67 18.41
C LYS A 417 2.98 -11.49 16.92
N LEU A 418 3.14 -10.24 16.50
CA LEU A 418 3.54 -9.87 15.16
C LEU A 418 4.96 -9.30 15.22
N ASP A 419 5.94 -10.13 14.88
CA ASP A 419 7.35 -9.75 14.80
C ASP A 419 7.64 -9.29 13.36
N ILE A 420 7.98 -8.02 13.19
CA ILE A 420 8.14 -7.41 11.87
C ILE A 420 9.40 -6.55 11.79
N SER A 421 10.02 -6.56 10.61
CA SER A 421 11.03 -5.60 10.16
C SER A 421 10.68 -5.16 8.74
N GLY A 422 11.04 -3.94 8.37
CA GLY A 422 10.56 -3.33 7.13
C GLY A 422 11.67 -2.68 6.33
N GLN A 423 11.49 -2.60 5.01
CA GLN A 423 12.28 -1.70 4.17
C GLN A 423 11.34 -0.88 3.29
N GLY A 424 11.70 0.35 2.95
CA GLY A 424 10.89 1.21 2.10
C GLY A 424 11.68 2.35 1.47
N THR A 425 10.97 3.26 0.81
CA THR A 425 11.52 4.48 0.23
C THR A 425 10.88 5.71 0.85
N LEU A 426 11.67 6.59 1.44
CA LEU A 426 11.23 7.87 1.96
C LEU A 426 10.96 8.85 0.81
N VAL A 427 9.85 9.57 0.88
CA VAL A 427 9.40 10.52 -0.13
C VAL A 427 9.16 11.87 0.52
N ASP A 428 9.86 12.87 -0.04
CA ASP A 428 9.72 14.29 0.24
C ASP A 428 8.89 14.86 -0.92
N THR A 429 7.61 15.10 -0.67
CA THR A 429 6.62 15.39 -1.70
C THR A 429 6.66 16.85 -2.12
N ASN A 430 7.00 17.75 -1.21
CA ASN A 430 6.98 19.21 -1.42
C ASN A 430 8.40 19.81 -1.61
N SER A 431 9.45 18.98 -1.54
CA SER A 431 10.86 19.37 -1.65
C SER A 431 11.32 20.36 -0.57
N ASP A 432 10.67 20.35 0.61
CA ASP A 432 11.06 21.20 1.73
C ASP A 432 12.20 20.60 2.58
N GLY A 433 12.62 19.37 2.25
CA GLY A 433 13.62 18.62 2.97
C GLY A 433 13.04 17.71 4.05
N THR A 434 11.73 17.70 4.28
CA THR A 434 11.08 16.76 5.19
C THR A 434 10.61 15.54 4.40
N TYR A 435 10.67 14.37 5.01
CA TYR A 435 10.04 13.18 4.43
C TYR A 435 8.63 13.02 5.02
N GLU A 436 7.60 13.10 4.18
CA GLU A 436 6.19 12.98 4.62
C GLU A 436 5.60 11.58 4.41
N ALA A 437 6.28 10.73 3.64
CA ALA A 437 5.75 9.42 3.27
C ALA A 437 6.84 8.36 3.16
N ILE A 438 6.45 7.10 3.41
CA ILE A 438 7.17 5.90 3.01
C ILE A 438 6.39 5.21 1.89
N GLN A 439 7.05 4.87 0.80
CA GLN A 439 6.47 4.16 -0.34
C GLN A 439 7.21 2.86 -0.62
N ASN A 440 6.53 1.97 -1.36
CA ASN A 440 7.08 0.68 -1.79
C ASN A 440 7.65 -0.13 -0.61
N GLY A 441 6.99 -0.03 0.54
CA GLY A 441 7.42 -0.71 1.75
C GLY A 441 7.20 -2.21 1.64
N LEU A 442 8.14 -2.99 2.17
CA LEU A 442 8.06 -4.44 2.29
C LEU A 442 8.29 -4.83 3.74
N TRP A 443 7.33 -5.53 4.32
CA TRP A 443 7.45 -6.18 5.62
C TRP A 443 8.02 -7.58 5.48
N SER A 444 8.84 -7.96 6.45
CA SER A 444 9.31 -9.33 6.67
C SER A 444 9.24 -9.67 8.16
N GLY A 445 9.16 -10.96 8.49
CA GLY A 445 9.16 -11.42 9.87
C GLY A 445 8.24 -12.60 10.09
N SER A 446 7.58 -12.63 11.24
CA SER A 446 6.75 -13.75 11.66
C SER A 446 5.54 -13.32 12.47
N PHE A 447 4.49 -14.14 12.40
CA PHE A 447 3.36 -14.07 13.28
C PHE A 447 3.34 -15.35 14.13
N THR A 448 3.37 -15.20 15.45
CA THR A 448 3.47 -16.31 16.39
C THR A 448 2.26 -16.34 17.31
N ILE A 449 1.71 -17.52 17.55
CA ILE A 449 0.70 -17.74 18.59
C ILE A 449 0.96 -19.08 19.29
N ASN A 450 0.96 -19.09 20.62
CA ASN A 450 1.50 -20.21 21.39
C ASN A 450 2.93 -20.55 20.92
N SER A 451 3.13 -21.70 20.30
CA SER A 451 4.39 -22.15 19.67
C SER A 451 4.29 -22.28 18.15
N ALA A 452 3.15 -21.95 17.54
CA ALA A 452 2.98 -22.00 16.10
C ALA A 452 3.43 -20.67 15.48
N THR A 453 4.28 -20.76 14.47
CA THR A 453 4.83 -19.60 13.77
C THR A 453 4.43 -19.66 12.30
N ALA A 454 3.81 -18.58 11.83
CA ALA A 454 3.60 -18.29 10.43
C ALA A 454 4.64 -17.25 9.97
N VAL A 455 5.14 -17.39 8.75
CA VAL A 455 6.13 -16.47 8.19
C VAL A 455 5.40 -15.41 7.38
N ILE A 456 5.82 -14.15 7.58
CA ILE A 456 5.47 -13.01 6.75
C ILE A 456 6.49 -13.01 5.62
N SER A 457 6.08 -13.48 4.45
CA SER A 457 6.96 -13.57 3.30
C SER A 457 6.27 -13.13 2.01
N GLY A 458 7.08 -12.74 1.04
CA GLY A 458 6.63 -12.45 -0.31
C GLY A 458 6.29 -10.97 -0.56
N THR A 459 6.15 -10.66 -1.84
CA THR A 459 5.88 -9.31 -2.34
C THR A 459 4.51 -8.77 -1.98
N GLN A 460 3.64 -9.55 -1.31
CA GLN A 460 2.30 -9.12 -0.88
C GLN A 460 2.27 -8.53 0.53
N SER A 461 3.35 -8.69 1.30
CA SER A 461 3.49 -8.09 2.62
C SER A 461 4.03 -6.66 2.47
N GLN A 462 3.18 -5.77 1.97
CA GLN A 462 3.57 -4.41 1.58
C GLN A 462 3.08 -3.39 2.59
N PHE A 463 3.72 -2.21 2.59
CA PHE A 463 3.17 -1.04 3.25
C PHE A 463 3.43 0.24 2.47
N SER A 464 2.51 1.19 2.61
CA SER A 464 2.69 2.54 2.07
C SER A 464 2.03 3.55 2.98
N SER A 465 2.63 4.73 3.05
CA SER A 465 1.98 5.87 3.68
C SER A 465 0.74 6.26 2.90
N ILE A 466 -0.29 6.66 3.65
CA ILE A 466 -1.48 7.26 3.07
C ILE A 466 -1.25 8.77 3.07
N ALA A 467 -1.40 9.42 1.92
CA ALA A 467 -1.36 10.88 1.85
C ALA A 467 -2.50 11.45 2.72
N HIS A 468 -2.14 12.37 3.61
CA HIS A 468 -3.10 13.09 4.45
C HIS A 468 -3.86 14.16 3.67
#